data_AF-A0A7C3HT59-F1
#
_entry.id   AF-A0A7C3HT59-F1
#
_cell.length_a   1.000
_cell.length_b   1.000
_cell.length_c   1.000
_cell.angle_alpha   90.00
_cell.angle_beta   90.00
_cell.angle_gamma   90.00
#
_symmetry.space_group_name_H-M   'P 1'
#
loop_
_entity.id
_entity.type
_entity.pdbx_description
1 polymer ?
#
loop_
_entity_poly.entity_id
_entity_poly.type
_entity_poly.pdbx_seq_one_letter_code
_entity_poly.pdbx_strand_id
1 'polypeptide(L)'
;MDELGHILREARETKGLTLAEVQEETRISPRYLEALESGEYDLLPTQTHVRGFLRNYARFLGLDPEPLLERYELTQSRKPRQRAAIVDTTEPVAPPINATLPDEPVFFNPVN
;
A
#
# COMPACT_ATOMS: atom_id res chain seq x y z
N MET A 1 -6.95 13.25 -10.91
CA MET A 1 -7.13 12.64 -9.58
C MET A 1 -8.57 12.18 -9.48
N ASP A 2 -8.79 10.89 -9.24
CA ASP A 2 -10.12 10.30 -9.08
C ASP A 2 -10.69 10.65 -7.68
N GLU A 3 -12.02 10.71 -7.53
CA GLU A 3 -12.70 10.99 -6.27
C GLU A 3 -12.31 9.97 -5.19
N LEU A 4 -12.19 8.70 -5.58
CA LEU A 4 -11.71 7.63 -4.71
C LEU A 4 -10.30 7.89 -4.18
N GLY A 5 -9.40 8.33 -5.06
CA GLY A 5 -8.02 8.65 -4.70
C GLY A 5 -7.92 9.86 -3.77
N HIS A 6 -8.78 10.86 -3.97
CA HIS A 6 -8.89 12.02 -3.09
C HIS A 6 -9.29 11.62 -1.67
N ILE A 7 -10.29 10.75 -1.51
CA ILE A 7 -10.76 10.26 -0.21
C ILE A 7 -9.63 9.56 0.56
N LEU A 8 -8.87 8.69 -0.12
CA LEU A 8 -7.75 7.98 0.50
C LEU A 8 -6.65 8.95 0.96
N ARG A 9 -6.29 9.90 0.09
CA ARG A 9 -5.27 10.91 0.41
C ARG A 9 -5.69 11.79 1.58
N GLU A 10 -6.92 12.30 1.55
CA GLU A 10 -7.45 13.16 2.61
C GLU A 10 -7.49 12.42 3.96
N ALA A 11 -7.90 11.16 3.97
CA ALA A 11 -7.90 10.34 5.18
C ALA A 11 -6.48 10.09 5.72
N ARG A 12 -5.49 9.89 4.85
CA ARG A 12 -4.08 9.77 5.25
C ARG A 12 -3.55 11.09 5.82
N GLU A 13 -3.77 12.20 5.11
CA GLU A 13 -3.29 13.52 5.50
C GLU A 13 -3.95 14.01 6.81
N THR A 14 -5.23 13.73 7.01
CA THR A 14 -5.95 14.02 8.26
C THR A 14 -5.35 13.30 9.47
N LYS A 15 -4.80 12.10 9.25
CA LYS A 15 -4.08 11.35 10.28
C LYS A 15 -2.62 11.78 10.45
N GLY A 16 -2.13 12.71 9.62
CA GLY A 16 -0.75 13.16 9.62
C GLY A 16 0.26 12.10 9.17
N LEU A 17 -0.20 11.07 8.44
CA LEU A 17 0.62 9.94 8.04
C LEU A 17 1.34 10.20 6.72
N THR A 18 2.61 9.80 6.66
CA THR A 18 3.40 9.74 5.43
C THR A 18 3.17 8.42 4.70
N LEU A 19 3.46 8.38 3.40
CA LEU A 19 3.40 7.13 2.63
C LEU A 19 4.39 6.07 3.15
N ALA A 20 5.51 6.51 3.76
CA ALA A 20 6.50 5.61 4.36
C ALA A 20 5.94 4.91 5.60
N GLU A 21 5.30 5.65 6.51
CA GLU A 21 4.64 5.07 7.70
C GLU A 21 3.52 4.10 7.29
N VAL A 22 2.74 4.46 6.26
CA VAL A 22 1.71 3.56 5.72
C VAL A 22 2.33 2.29 5.13
N GLN A 23 3.47 2.40 4.45
CA GLN A 23 4.19 1.24 3.91
C GLN A 23 4.63 0.29 5.02
N GLU A 24 5.16 0.81 6.13
CA GLU A 24 5.63 -0.02 7.25
C GLU A 24 4.52 -0.91 7.81
N GLU A 25 3.31 -0.33 7.94
CA GLU A 25 2.14 -1.00 8.51
C GLU A 25 1.42 -1.91 7.50
N THR A 26 1.19 -1.41 6.28
CA THR A 26 0.38 -2.14 5.27
C THR A 26 1.20 -3.07 4.39
N ARG A 27 2.53 -2.91 4.37
CA ARG A 27 3.47 -3.55 3.43
C ARG A 27 3.21 -3.21 1.96
N ILE A 28 2.47 -2.15 1.68
CA ILE A 28 2.21 -1.66 0.33
C ILE A 28 3.28 -0.62 -0.03
N SER A 29 3.92 -0.77 -1.18
CA SER A 29 4.94 0.18 -1.64
C SER A 29 4.36 1.61 -1.78
N PRO A 30 5.10 2.68 -1.43
CA PRO A 30 4.68 4.07 -1.54
C PRO A 30 4.27 4.42 -2.96
N ARG A 31 4.94 3.84 -3.97
CA ARG A 31 4.56 3.97 -5.38
C ARG A 31 3.15 3.48 -5.67
N TYR A 32 2.73 2.39 -5.03
CA TYR A 32 1.38 1.85 -5.21
C TYR A 32 0.35 2.63 -4.37
N LEU A 33 0.73 3.10 -3.18
CA LEU A 33 -0.13 3.98 -2.38
C LEU A 33 -0.39 5.31 -3.11
N GLU A 34 0.63 5.91 -3.70
CA GLU A 34 0.53 7.11 -4.53
C GLU A 34 -0.33 6.87 -5.78
N ALA A 35 -0.18 5.70 -6.42
CA ALA A 35 -1.03 5.31 -7.55
C ALA A 35 -2.50 5.16 -7.14
N LEU A 36 -2.79 4.60 -5.95
CA LEU A 36 -4.15 4.53 -5.41
C LEU A 36 -4.73 5.93 -5.12
N GLU A 37 -3.93 6.83 -4.53
CA GLU A 37 -4.32 8.22 -4.25
C GLU A 37 -4.50 9.05 -5.54
N SER A 38 -3.75 8.74 -6.59
CA SER A 38 -3.83 9.45 -7.87
C SER A 38 -4.92 8.90 -8.80
N GLY A 39 -5.42 7.69 -8.53
CA GLY A 39 -6.35 6.96 -9.39
C GLY A 39 -5.66 6.26 -10.58
N GLU A 40 -4.33 6.11 -10.51
CA GLU A 40 -3.50 5.50 -11.56
C GLU A 40 -3.40 3.98 -11.38
N TYR A 41 -4.56 3.31 -11.39
CA TYR A 41 -4.64 1.87 -11.14
C TYR A 41 -3.89 1.01 -12.18
N ASP A 42 -3.63 1.58 -13.36
CA ASP A 42 -2.91 0.95 -14.46
C ASP A 42 -1.41 0.73 -14.13
N LEU A 43 -0.88 1.40 -13.10
CA LEU A 43 0.48 1.18 -12.58
C LEU A 43 0.60 -0.03 -11.65
N LEU A 44 -0.53 -0.58 -11.19
CA LEU A 44 -0.53 -1.73 -10.29
C LEU A 44 -0.43 -3.04 -11.11
N PRO A 45 0.21 -4.09 -10.58
CA PRO A 45 0.52 -5.29 -11.38
C PRO A 45 -0.72 -6.03 -11.89
N THR A 46 -1.79 -6.07 -11.09
CA THR A 46 -3.06 -6.71 -11.47
C THR A 46 -4.25 -6.01 -10.81
N GLN A 47 -5.44 -6.11 -11.41
CA GLN A 47 -6.68 -5.60 -10.80
C GLN A 47 -7.01 -6.28 -9.47
N THR A 48 -6.61 -7.54 -9.28
CA THR A 48 -6.75 -8.26 -8.01
C THR A 48 -5.91 -7.61 -6.92
N HIS A 49 -4.68 -7.19 -7.23
CA HIS A 49 -3.84 -6.44 -6.30
C HIS A 49 -4.44 -5.09 -5.96
N VAL A 50 -5.03 -4.38 -6.92
CA VAL A 50 -5.72 -3.11 -6.66
C VAL A 50 -6.80 -3.30 -5.57
N ARG A 51 -7.66 -4.31 -5.71
CA ARG A 51 -8.71 -4.60 -4.72
C ARG A 51 -8.13 -4.98 -3.35
N GLY A 52 -7.06 -5.78 -3.33
CA GLY A 52 -6.37 -6.17 -2.10
C GLY A 52 -5.75 -4.97 -1.37
N PHE A 53 -5.00 -4.14 -2.09
CA PHE A 53 -4.35 -2.96 -1.54
C PHE A 53 -5.36 -1.89 -1.12
N LEU A 54 -6.40 -1.66 -1.92
CA LEU A 54 -7.47 -0.72 -1.57
C LEU A 54 -8.16 -1.13 -0.26
N ARG A 55 -8.48 -2.42 -0.09
CA ARG A 55 -9.08 -2.93 1.14
C ARG A 55 -8.16 -2.79 2.33
N ASN A 56 -6.88 -3.15 2.19
CA ASN A 56 -5.91 -3.06 3.29
C ASN A 56 -5.70 -1.60 3.70
N TYR A 57 -5.50 -0.72 2.71
CA TYR A 57 -5.27 0.69 2.94
C TYR A 57 -6.48 1.40 3.57
N ALA A 58 -7.69 1.12 3.08
CA ALA A 58 -8.93 1.63 3.67
C ALA A 58 -9.07 1.23 5.15
N ARG A 59 -8.85 -0.05 5.48
CA ARG A 59 -8.91 -0.53 6.87
C ARG A 59 -7.87 0.14 7.76
N PHE A 60 -6.65 0.30 7.27
CA PHE A 60 -5.59 1.03 7.97
C PHE A 60 -5.97 2.50 8.23
N LEU A 61 -6.58 3.15 7.25
CA LEU A 61 -7.12 4.51 7.38
C LEU A 61 -8.40 4.58 8.22
N GLY A 62 -8.96 3.45 8.68
CA GLY A 62 -10.20 3.41 9.45
C GLY A 62 -11.44 3.72 8.60
N LEU A 63 -11.34 3.60 7.29
CA LEU A 63 -12.43 3.74 6.33
C LEU A 63 -13.10 2.38 6.09
N ASP A 64 -14.38 2.41 5.71
CA ASP A 64 -15.07 1.22 5.24
C ASP A 64 -14.59 0.86 3.82
N PRO A 65 -14.00 -0.34 3.60
CA PRO A 65 -13.53 -0.75 2.29
C PRO A 65 -14.65 -1.05 1.29
N GLU A 66 -15.86 -1.41 1.74
CA GLU A 66 -16.92 -1.90 0.84
C GLU A 66 -17.39 -0.80 -0.15
N PRO A 67 -17.73 0.42 0.30
CA PRO A 67 -18.11 1.51 -0.60
C PRO A 67 -16.98 1.95 -1.54
N LEU A 68 -15.73 1.87 -1.07
CA LEU A 68 -14.54 2.22 -1.85
C LEU A 68 -14.31 1.21 -2.99
N LEU A 69 -14.49 -0.08 -2.70
CA LEU A 69 -14.39 -1.16 -3.68
C LEU A 69 -15.51 -1.10 -4.72
N GLU A 70 -16.75 -0.85 -4.30
CA GLU A 70 -17.88 -0.69 -5.22
C GLU A 70 -17.64 0.47 -6.19
N ARG A 71 -17.18 1.62 -5.67
CA ARG A 71 -16.84 2.78 -6.49
C ARG A 71 -15.71 2.47 -7.48
N TYR A 72 -14.67 1.76 -7.04
CA TYR A 72 -13.60 1.30 -7.93
C TYR A 72 -14.15 0.43 -9.07
N GLU A 73 -15.03 -0.53 -8.77
CA GLU A 73 -15.63 -1.42 -9.77
C GLU A 73 -16.48 -0.67 -10.81
N LEU A 74 -17.25 0.34 -10.36
CA LEU A 74 -18.02 1.21 -11.24
C LEU A 74 -17.11 2.02 -12.18
N THR A 75 -15.99 2.54 -11.68
CA THR A 75 -15.01 3.27 -12.51
C THR A 75 -14.34 2.35 -13.53
N GLN A 76 -13.93 1.14 -13.12
CA GLN A 76 -13.27 0.18 -14.03
C GLN A 76 -14.22 -0.38 -15.09
N SER A 77 -15.51 -0.57 -14.75
CA SER A 77 -16.51 -1.06 -15.71
C SER A 77 -16.77 -0.07 -16.85
N ARG A 78 -16.47 1.22 -16.66
CA ARG A 78 -16.57 2.27 -17.69
C ARG A 78 -15.35 2.35 -18.60
N LYS A 79 -14.18 1.84 -18.18
CA LYS A 79 -12.99 1.72 -19.03
C LYS A 79 -13.12 0.43 -19.89
N PRO A 80 -12.89 0.47 -21.21
CA PRO A 80 -12.87 -0.75 -22.01
C PRO A 80 -11.76 -1.66 -21.49
N ARG A 81 -12.13 -2.87 -21.04
CA ARG A 81 -11.23 -3.93 -20.51
C ARG A 81 -10.07 -4.17 -21.48
N GLN A 82 -8.95 -3.48 -21.33
CA GLN A 82 -7.70 -3.90 -21.95
C GLN A 82 -7.19 -5.12 -21.18
N ARG A 83 -7.12 -6.25 -21.89
CA ARG A 83 -6.54 -7.50 -21.41
C ARG A 83 -5.13 -7.23 -20.87
N ALA A 84 -4.93 -7.54 -19.60
CA ALA A 84 -3.65 -7.52 -18.93
C ALA A 84 -2.62 -8.33 -19.73
N ALA A 85 -1.52 -7.67 -20.12
CA ALA A 85 -0.33 -8.35 -20.58
C ALA A 85 0.27 -9.09 -19.38
N ILE A 86 0.40 -10.39 -19.54
CA ILE A 86 1.18 -11.31 -18.72
C ILE A 86 2.58 -10.75 -18.41
N VAL A 87 2.83 -10.43 -17.15
CA VAL A 87 4.17 -10.52 -16.55
C VAL A 87 4.01 -11.28 -15.24
N ASP A 88 4.10 -12.59 -15.41
CA ASP A 88 4.56 -13.50 -14.37
C ASP A 88 5.98 -13.06 -13.99
N THR A 89 6.10 -12.38 -12.86
CA THR A 89 7.35 -12.31 -12.14
C THR A 89 7.01 -12.61 -10.70
N THR A 90 7.10 -13.89 -10.37
CA THR A 90 7.37 -14.37 -9.03
C THR A 90 8.64 -13.69 -8.51
N GLU A 91 8.49 -12.55 -7.85
CA GLU A 91 9.46 -12.10 -6.86
C GLU A 91 8.74 -11.99 -5.51
N PRO A 92 9.15 -12.76 -4.49
CA PRO A 92 8.64 -12.56 -3.15
C PRO A 92 9.23 -11.22 -2.66
N VAL A 93 8.43 -10.16 -2.65
CA VAL A 93 8.82 -8.91 -1.96
C VAL A 93 8.72 -9.18 -0.46
N ALA A 94 9.74 -9.84 0.08
CA ALA A 94 10.10 -9.70 1.47
C ALA A 94 10.67 -8.27 1.63
N PRO A 95 10.16 -7.46 2.57
CA PRO A 95 10.74 -6.15 2.84
C PRO A 95 12.17 -6.33 3.39
N PRO A 96 13.15 -5.49 3.02
CA PRO A 96 14.47 -5.54 3.63
C PRO A 96 14.35 -5.24 5.12
N ILE A 97 14.72 -6.22 5.94
CA ILE A 97 14.85 -6.06 7.39
C ILE A 97 16.14 -5.26 7.62
N ASN A 98 16.08 -3.94 7.58
CA ASN A 98 17.07 -3.13 8.29
C ASN A 98 16.69 -3.17 9.78
N ALA A 99 17.09 -4.27 10.43
CA ALA A 99 17.15 -4.34 11.87
C ALA A 99 18.28 -3.41 12.33
N THR A 100 17.96 -2.19 12.73
CA THR A 100 18.78 -1.51 13.72
C THR A 100 18.57 -2.28 15.03
N LEU A 101 19.52 -3.17 15.37
CA LEU A 101 19.61 -3.75 16.70
C LEU A 101 19.78 -2.60 17.71
N PRO A 102 19.06 -2.60 18.85
CA PRO A 102 19.42 -1.73 19.97
C PRO A 102 20.77 -2.17 20.56
N ASP A 103 21.60 -1.20 20.96
CA ASP A 103 22.86 -1.40 21.68
C ASP A 103 22.72 -2.44 22.80
N GLU A 104 23.43 -3.56 22.70
CA GLU A 104 23.58 -4.49 23.83
C GLU A 104 24.49 -3.87 24.90
N PRO A 105 24.14 -3.94 26.19
CA PRO A 105 24.98 -3.43 27.26
C PRO A 105 26.25 -4.27 27.42
N VAL A 106 27.39 -3.60 27.47
CA VAL A 106 28.72 -4.19 27.72
C VAL A 106 28.74 -4.86 29.08
N PHE A 107 28.66 -6.20 29.11
CA PHE A 107 29.02 -6.97 30.29
C PHE A 107 30.52 -7.25 30.29
N PHE A 108 31.23 -6.48 31.11
CA PHE A 108 32.60 -6.74 31.52
C PHE A 108 32.69 -8.13 32.13
N ASN A 109 33.65 -8.96 31.70
CA ASN A 109 34.09 -10.08 32.52
C ASN A 109 35.63 -10.08 32.61
N PRO A 110 36.21 -10.04 33.83
CA PRO A 110 37.65 -9.95 34.02
C PRO A 110 38.32 -11.30 33.79
N VAL A 111 39.46 -11.29 33.11
CA VAL A 111 40.34 -12.46 32.98
C VAL A 111 41.12 -12.59 34.30
N ASN A 112 41.03 -13.79 34.88
CA ASN A 112 41.88 -14.24 35.99
C ASN A 112 43.21 -14.79 35.45
#